data_AF-A0A562IAS9-F1
#
_entry.id   AF-A0A562IAS9-F1
#
_cell.length_a   1.000
_cell.length_b   1.000
_cell.length_c   1.000
_cell.angle_alpha   90.00
_cell.angle_beta   90.00
_cell.angle_gamma   90.00
#
_symmetry.space_group_name_H-M   'P 1'
#
loop_
_entity.id
_entity.type
_entity.pdbx_description
1 polymer ?
#
loop_
_entity_poly.entity_id
_entity_poly.type
_entity_poly.pdbx_seq_one_letter_code
_entity_poly.pdbx_strand_id
1 'polypeptide(L)'
;MNDLIQRLSVENQSVLVGGPDPSLDELQKRATEIGYVFIKFPDTTGGTDLGVRVDKAATDLRNADFTTGRGSAHIEGTLTLDYVQVRCVADIDLASLSGTGHLKPEGAQAA
;
A
#
# COMPACT_ATOMS: atom_id res chain seq x y z
N MET A 1 9.52 20.44 -4.93
CA MET A 1 9.16 19.03 -5.15
C MET A 1 9.57 18.28 -3.90
N ASN A 2 8.68 17.49 -3.26
CA ASN A 2 9.03 16.75 -2.04
C ASN A 2 9.93 15.56 -2.38
N ASP A 3 11.16 15.60 -1.90
CA ASP A 3 12.21 14.60 -2.16
C ASP A 3 11.74 13.18 -1.76
N LEU A 4 11.00 13.08 -0.66
CA LEU A 4 10.44 11.81 -0.17
C LEU A 4 9.41 11.21 -1.14
N ILE A 5 8.50 12.03 -1.69
CA ILE A 5 7.49 11.56 -2.64
C ILE A 5 8.18 11.05 -3.91
N GLN A 6 9.20 11.75 -4.41
CA GLN A 6 9.94 11.28 -5.58
C GLN A 6 10.65 9.95 -5.33
N ARG A 7 11.26 9.78 -4.16
CA ARG A 7 11.91 8.51 -3.76
C ARG A 7 10.91 7.36 -3.67
N LEU A 8 9.74 7.61 -3.09
CA LEU A 8 8.66 6.62 -2.94
C LEU A 8 7.84 6.42 -4.23
N SER A 9 7.98 7.30 -5.22
CA SER A 9 7.36 7.15 -6.54
C SER A 9 8.13 6.23 -7.47
N VAL A 10 9.30 5.74 -7.04
CA VAL A 10 10.05 4.72 -7.77
C VAL A 10 9.22 3.44 -7.77
N GLU A 11 8.98 2.89 -8.96
CA GLU A 11 8.25 1.63 -9.10
C GLU A 11 8.99 0.48 -8.39
N ASN A 12 8.22 -0.53 -7.96
CA ASN A 12 8.73 -1.74 -7.33
C ASN A 12 9.53 -1.51 -6.02
N GLN A 13 9.18 -0.51 -5.21
CA GLN A 13 9.74 -0.39 -3.86
C GLN A 13 9.25 -1.54 -2.99
N SER A 14 10.15 -2.12 -2.18
CA SER A 14 9.76 -3.13 -1.20
C SER A 14 8.73 -2.55 -0.22
N VAL A 15 7.62 -3.25 -0.03
CA VAL A 15 6.57 -2.91 0.94
C VAL A 15 6.23 -4.11 1.81
N LEU A 16 5.74 -3.81 3.02
CA LEU A 16 5.28 -4.77 4.01
C LEU A 16 3.90 -4.35 4.51
N VAL A 17 3.11 -5.31 4.97
CA VAL A 17 1.91 -5.00 5.76
C VAL A 17 2.36 -4.35 7.07
N GLY A 18 1.91 -3.11 7.28
CA GLY A 18 2.22 -2.31 8.46
C GLY A 18 1.19 -2.44 9.57
N GLY A 19 1.24 -1.49 10.51
CA GLY A 19 0.28 -1.43 11.61
C GLY A 19 0.63 -2.32 12.82
N PRO A 20 -0.26 -2.37 13.83
CA PRO A 20 0.02 -3.02 15.12
C PRO A 20 -0.02 -4.55 15.08
N ASP A 21 -0.80 -5.14 14.16
CA ASP A 21 -0.92 -6.58 13.97
C ASP A 21 -0.93 -6.91 12.46
N PRO A 22 0.23 -7.17 11.85
CA PRO A 22 0.32 -7.53 10.45
C PRO A 22 -0.05 -9.00 10.26
N SER A 23 -1.35 -9.26 10.13
CA SER A 23 -1.92 -10.59 9.88
C SER A 23 -2.81 -10.59 8.64
N LEU A 24 -2.99 -11.76 8.02
CA LEU A 24 -3.87 -11.92 6.85
C LEU A 24 -5.32 -11.51 7.12
N ASP A 25 -5.87 -11.94 8.26
CA ASP A 25 -7.22 -11.63 8.68
C ASP A 25 -7.43 -10.11 8.86
N GLU A 26 -6.48 -9.46 9.52
CA GLU A 26 -6.51 -8.01 9.73
C GLU A 26 -6.32 -7.25 8.41
N LEU A 27 -5.42 -7.70 7.52
CA LEU A 27 -5.27 -7.11 6.19
C LEU A 27 -6.57 -7.21 5.39
N GLN A 28 -7.20 -8.39 5.37
CA GLN A 28 -8.45 -8.63 4.68
C GLN A 28 -9.54 -7.71 5.22
N LYS A 29 -9.76 -7.74 6.54
CA LYS A 29 -10.75 -6.91 7.23
C LYS A 29 -10.55 -5.42 6.96
N ARG A 30 -9.29 -4.97 6.99
CA ARG A 30 -8.93 -3.59 6.70
C ARG A 30 -9.20 -3.20 5.26
N ALA A 31 -8.89 -4.08 4.31
CA ALA A 31 -9.12 -3.84 2.89
C ALA A 31 -10.62 -3.85 2.54
N THR A 32 -11.41 -4.77 3.10
CA THR A 32 -12.81 -4.98 2.70
C THR A 32 -13.82 -4.25 3.58
N GLU A 33 -13.67 -4.32 4.91
CA GLU A 33 -14.67 -3.79 5.86
C GLU A 33 -14.34 -2.35 6.27
N ILE A 34 -13.11 -2.12 6.74
CA ILE A 34 -12.70 -0.82 7.30
C ILE A 34 -12.42 0.20 6.17
N GLY A 35 -11.82 -0.25 5.07
CA GLY A 35 -11.38 0.62 3.97
C GLY A 35 -10.10 1.40 4.27
N TYR A 36 -9.25 0.87 5.15
CA TYR A 36 -8.01 1.53 5.57
C TYR A 36 -6.94 0.53 5.97
N VAL A 37 -5.82 0.52 5.25
CA VAL A 37 -4.69 -0.41 5.45
C VAL A 37 -3.44 0.36 5.84
N PHE A 38 -2.49 -0.34 6.45
CA PHE A 38 -1.16 0.19 6.73
C PHE A 38 -0.15 -0.46 5.79
N ILE A 39 0.60 0.36 5.07
CA ILE A 39 1.66 -0.08 4.15
C ILE A 39 2.96 0.49 4.67
N LYS A 40 3.90 -0.39 4.98
CA LYS A 40 5.22 -0.02 5.48
C LYS A 40 6.25 -0.13 4.37
N PHE A 41 7.03 0.93 4.19
CA PHE A 41 8.19 0.98 3.31
C PHE A 41 9.45 0.77 4.18
N PRO A 42 9.99 -0.46 4.29
CA PRO A 42 11.15 -0.75 5.13
C PRO A 42 12.46 -0.14 4.62
N ASP A 43 12.56 0.15 3.32
CA ASP A 43 13.80 0.66 2.70
C ASP A 43 14.05 2.16 2.98
N THR A 44 13.06 2.86 3.54
CA THR A 44 13.25 4.25 3.96
C THR A 44 14.00 4.32 5.28
N THR A 45 14.73 5.42 5.49
CA THR A 45 15.49 5.65 6.74
C THR A 45 14.52 5.73 7.93
N GLY A 46 14.49 4.67 8.74
CA GLY A 46 13.61 4.53 9.92
C GLY A 46 12.34 3.71 9.68
N GLY A 47 12.06 3.31 8.43
CA GLY A 47 10.85 2.60 8.04
C GLY A 47 9.61 3.51 8.07
N THR A 48 9.02 3.76 6.91
CA THR A 48 7.86 4.64 6.80
C THR A 48 6.58 3.80 6.82
N ASP A 49 5.79 3.92 7.88
CA ASP A 49 4.46 3.29 7.96
C ASP A 49 3.40 4.31 7.52
N LEU A 50 2.73 4.01 6.40
CA LEU A 50 1.75 4.88 5.78
C LEU A 50 0.37 4.25 5.88
N GLY A 51 -0.56 4.99 6.46
CA GLY A 51 -1.96 4.62 6.42
C GLY A 51 -2.59 5.04 5.09
N VAL A 52 -3.11 4.06 4.36
CA VAL A 52 -3.66 4.21 3.02
C VAL A 52 -5.16 3.97 3.08
N ARG A 53 -5.94 4.93 2.59
CA ARG A 53 -7.39 4.79 2.47
C ARG A 53 -7.69 3.99 1.21
N VAL A 54 -8.22 2.78 1.38
CA VAL A 54 -8.42 1.81 0.30
C VAL A 54 -9.48 2.31 -0.67
N ASP A 55 -9.11 2.33 -1.95
CA ASP A 55 -10.01 2.54 -3.06
C ASP A 55 -10.56 1.19 -3.51
N LYS A 56 -11.77 0.85 -3.06
CA LYS A 56 -12.40 -0.45 -3.34
C LYS A 56 -12.69 -0.67 -4.83
N ALA A 57 -12.71 0.38 -5.65
CA ALA A 57 -12.94 0.27 -7.09
C ALA A 57 -11.66 -0.08 -7.85
N ALA A 58 -10.50 0.34 -7.33
CA ALA A 58 -9.19 0.09 -7.94
C ALA A 58 -8.47 -1.14 -7.32
N THR A 59 -8.78 -1.45 -6.06
CA THR A 59 -8.24 -2.63 -5.36
C THR A 59 -8.77 -3.93 -5.97
N ASP A 60 -7.86 -4.86 -6.31
CA ASP A 60 -8.18 -6.20 -6.81
C ASP A 60 -7.68 -7.27 -5.82
N LEU A 61 -8.64 -7.98 -5.23
CA LEU A 61 -8.41 -9.08 -4.29
C LEU A 61 -8.82 -10.44 -4.86
N ARG A 62 -9.11 -10.55 -6.17
CA ARG A 62 -9.65 -11.78 -6.78
C ARG A 62 -8.66 -12.93 -6.73
N ASN A 63 -7.36 -12.62 -6.79
CA ASN A 63 -6.27 -13.58 -6.71
C ASN A 63 -5.74 -13.76 -5.28
N ALA A 64 -6.34 -13.10 -4.29
CA ALA A 64 -5.90 -13.11 -2.91
C ALA A 64 -6.71 -14.13 -2.10
N ASP A 65 -6.13 -15.32 -1.87
CA ASP A 65 -6.74 -16.37 -1.06
C ASP A 65 -6.30 -16.22 0.41
N PHE A 66 -7.03 -15.38 1.16
CA PHE A 66 -6.76 -15.11 2.58
C PHE A 66 -6.98 -16.34 3.47
N THR A 67 -7.75 -17.34 3.02
CA THR A 67 -8.00 -18.57 3.78
C THR A 67 -6.79 -19.49 3.77
N THR A 68 -6.11 -19.62 2.62
CA THR A 68 -4.91 -20.46 2.50
C THR A 68 -3.60 -19.67 2.58
N GLY A 69 -3.67 -18.34 2.64
CA GLY A 69 -2.51 -17.45 2.66
C GLY A 69 -1.72 -17.51 1.36
N ARG A 70 -2.40 -17.63 0.22
CA ARG A 70 -1.76 -17.79 -1.10
C ARG A 70 -2.27 -16.77 -2.09
N GLY A 71 -1.37 -16.40 -3.00
CA GLY A 71 -1.65 -15.41 -4.04
C GLY A 71 -1.28 -14.00 -3.61
N SER A 72 -1.73 -13.03 -4.39
CA SER A 72 -1.35 -11.63 -4.24
C SER A 72 -2.58 -10.74 -4.16
N ALA A 73 -2.56 -9.80 -3.23
CA ALA A 73 -3.55 -8.73 -3.10
C ALA A 73 -3.01 -7.46 -3.77
N HIS A 74 -3.71 -6.96 -4.78
CA HIS A 74 -3.44 -5.66 -5.37
C HIS A 74 -4.24 -4.61 -4.62
N ILE A 75 -3.58 -3.81 -3.80
CA ILE A 75 -4.23 -2.79 -2.97
C ILE A 75 -3.88 -1.41 -3.51
N GLU A 76 -4.93 -0.68 -3.87
CA GLU A 76 -4.81 0.72 -4.27
C GLU A 76 -5.58 1.61 -3.29
N GLY A 77 -5.04 2.79 -3.04
CA GLY A 77 -5.73 3.76 -2.20
C GLY A 77 -5.07 5.11 -2.22
N THR A 78 -5.68 6.07 -1.51
CA THR A 78 -5.20 7.44 -1.46
C THR A 78 -4.77 7.82 -0.05
N LEU A 79 -3.80 8.71 0.04
CA LEU A 79 -3.34 9.32 1.27
C LEU A 79 -2.79 10.72 0.99
N THR A 80 -2.64 11.51 2.05
CA THR A 80 -1.97 12.80 1.98
C THR A 80 -0.60 12.66 2.62
N LEU A 81 0.47 12.80 1.83
CA LEU A 81 1.84 12.78 2.30
C LEU A 81 2.45 14.17 2.10
N ASP A 82 2.97 14.78 3.16
CA ASP A 82 3.54 16.13 3.14
C ASP A 82 2.63 17.17 2.44
N TYR A 83 1.33 17.16 2.76
CA TYR A 83 0.30 18.01 2.17
C TYR A 83 0.01 17.80 0.68
N VAL A 84 0.58 16.75 0.07
CA VAL A 84 0.32 16.36 -1.32
C VAL A 84 -0.57 15.13 -1.33
N GLN A 85 -1.64 15.17 -2.14
CA GLN A 85 -2.48 14.01 -2.36
C GLN A 85 -1.74 13.02 -3.26
N VAL A 86 -1.58 11.80 -2.78
CA VAL A 86 -0.90 10.72 -3.49
C VAL A 86 -1.76 9.46 -3.44
N ARG A 87 -1.64 8.64 -4.49
CA ARG A 87 -2.20 7.32 -4.61
C ARG A 87 -1.11 6.29 -4.33
N CYS A 88 -1.33 5.40 -3.38
CA CYS A 88 -0.46 4.27 -3.13
C CYS A 88 -0.97 3.07 -3.92
N VAL A 89 -0.07 2.42 -4.64
CA VAL A 89 -0.31 1.16 -5.35
C VAL A 89 0.63 0.13 -4.76
N ALA A 90 0.10 -0.94 -4.18
CA ALA A 90 0.88 -1.97 -3.52
C ALA A 90 0.36 -3.36 -3.86
N ASP A 91 1.26 -4.21 -4.36
CA ASP A 91 1.04 -5.64 -4.58
C ASP A 91 1.67 -6.39 -3.41
N ILE A 92 0.84 -7.11 -2.64
CA ILE A 92 1.26 -7.82 -1.44
C ILE A 92 1.07 -9.31 -1.65
N ASP A 93 2.13 -10.09 -1.48
CA ASP A 93 2.05 -11.55 -1.38
C ASP A 93 1.49 -11.95 -0.01
N LEU A 94 0.46 -12.79 -0.02
CA LEU A 94 -0.23 -13.20 1.20
C LEU A 94 0.60 -14.18 2.06
N ALA A 95 1.53 -14.94 1.47
CA ALA A 95 2.32 -15.91 2.23
C ALA A 95 3.38 -15.22 3.08
N SER A 96 3.97 -14.13 2.57
CA SER A 96 5.02 -13.38 3.27
C SER A 96 4.56 -12.06 3.89
N LEU A 97 3.34 -11.59 3.57
CA LEU A 97 2.84 -10.24 3.92
C LEU A 97 3.80 -9.13 3.44
N SER A 98 4.48 -9.40 2.35
CA SER A 98 5.46 -8.52 1.73
C SER A 98 5.23 -8.44 0.23
N GLY A 99 5.74 -7.40 -0.40
CA GLY A 99 5.68 -7.30 -1.84
C GLY A 99 6.27 -6.00 -2.33
N THR A 100 5.66 -5.44 -3.36
CA THR A 100 6.17 -4.25 -4.02
C THR A 100 5.09 -3.19 -4.18
N GLY A 101 5.44 -1.93 -3.98
CA GLY A 101 4.52 -0.82 -4.17
C GLY A 101 5.25 0.47 -4.53
N HIS A 102 4.47 1.50 -4.81
CA HIS A 102 4.96 2.83 -5.09
C HIS A 102 3.85 3.86 -4.88
N LEU A 103 4.25 5.13 -4.75
CA LEU A 103 3.33 6.26 -4.67
C LEU A 103 3.20 6.93 -6.04
N LYS A 104 2.01 7.42 -6.36
CA LYS A 104 1.74 8.27 -7.53
C LYS A 104 1.13 9.57 -7.04
N PRO A 105 1.70 10.74 -7.32
CA PRO A 105 1.06 12.01 -7.01
C PRO A 105 -0.26 12.15 -7.80
N GLU A 106 -1.38 12.33 -7.09
CA GLU A 106 -2.66 12.67 -7.71
C GLU A 106 -2.63 14.17 -8.01
N GLY A 107 -2.30 14.52 -9.26
CA GLY A 107 -2.18 15.92 -9.68
C GLY A 107 -0.83 16.33 -10.28
N ALA A 108 0.02 15.38 -10.66
CA ALA A 108 1.05 15.70 -11.66
C ALA A 108 0.36 15.90 -13.02
N GLN A 109 -0.22 17.10 -13.22
CA GLN A 109 -0.26 17.69 -14.55
C GLN A 109 1.19 17.65 -15.05
N ALA A 110 1.42 16.80 -16.04
CA ALA A 110 2.58 16.91 -16.90
C ALA A 110 2.67 18.39 -17.33
N ALA A 111 3.71 19.07 -16.85
CA ALA A 111 4.04 20.42 -17.29
C ALA A 111 4.37 20.41 -18.78
#